data_AF-A0A959RU19-F1
#
_entry.id   AF-A0A959RU19-F1
#
_cell.length_a   1.000
_cell.length_b   1.000
_cell.length_c   1.000
_cell.angle_alpha   90.00
_cell.angle_beta   90.00
_cell.angle_gamma   90.00
#
_symmetry.space_group_name_H-M   'P 1'
#
loop_
_entity.id
_entity.type
_entity.pdbx_description
1 polymer ?
#
loop_
_entity_poly.entity_id
_entity_poly.type
_entity_poly.pdbx_seq_one_letter_code
_entity_poly.pdbx_strand_id
1 'polypeptide(L)'
;MENLNYCVPLIILFVFLMPLNVWTQKRIVKPSTNNIEIVDRFVKMSFEVYDSIFMCDSLTQANADFPKEQKLEILKKSKKRIDSLLKVYPVVFDAAANGNYSITNKSKTTLSLNKSERALRYSLSYIQSVLATIEVEE
;
A
#
# COMPACT_ATOMS: atom_id res chain seq x y z
N MET A 1 -0.10 -75.30 3.38
CA MET A 1 0.56 -74.09 3.91
C MET A 1 1.57 -73.49 2.92
N GLU A 2 1.50 -73.80 1.61
CA GLU A 2 2.48 -73.30 0.63
C GLU A 2 2.11 -71.91 0.06
N ASN A 3 0.81 -71.63 -0.09
CA ASN A 3 0.33 -70.34 -0.63
C ASN A 3 0.62 -69.13 0.28
N LEU A 4 0.83 -69.35 1.58
CA LEU A 4 1.11 -68.28 2.54
C LEU A 4 2.55 -67.76 2.39
N ASN A 5 3.50 -68.63 2.01
CA ASN A 5 4.92 -68.27 1.88
C ASN A 5 5.20 -67.39 0.65
N TYR A 6 4.36 -67.45 -0.39
CA TYR A 6 4.47 -66.59 -1.57
C TYR A 6 3.77 -65.22 -1.39
N CYS A 7 2.79 -65.13 -0.50
CA CYS A 7 2.12 -63.86 -0.21
C CYS A 7 3.00 -62.88 0.56
N VAL A 8 3.81 -63.37 1.52
CA VAL A 8 4.67 -62.53 2.36
C VAL A 8 5.67 -61.68 1.56
N PRO A 9 6.49 -62.23 0.63
CA PRO A 9 7.43 -61.41 -0.13
C PRO A 9 6.73 -60.44 -1.08
N LEU A 10 5.55 -60.78 -1.58
CA LEU A 10 4.76 -59.95 -2.49
C LEU A 10 4.18 -58.72 -1.76
N ILE A 11 3.76 -58.89 -0.51
CA ILE A 11 3.30 -57.79 0.35
C ILE A 11 4.47 -56.85 0.70
N ILE A 12 5.65 -57.40 1.01
CA ILE A 12 6.85 -56.60 1.31
C ILE A 12 7.27 -55.77 0.09
N LEU A 13 7.25 -56.38 -1.10
CA LEU A 13 7.56 -55.68 -2.35
C LEU A 13 6.56 -54.54 -2.61
N PHE A 14 5.27 -54.77 -2.33
CA PHE A 14 4.23 -53.76 -2.52
C PHE A 14 4.37 -52.58 -1.55
N VAL A 15 4.76 -52.84 -0.30
CA VAL A 15 5.05 -51.77 0.68
C VAL A 15 6.29 -50.96 0.28
N PHE A 16 7.31 -51.60 -0.31
CA PHE A 16 8.52 -50.92 -0.75
C PHE A 16 8.33 -50.09 -2.04
N LEU A 17 7.45 -50.55 -2.93
CA LEU A 17 7.07 -49.83 -4.15
C LEU A 17 6.04 -48.73 -3.89
N MET A 18 5.47 -48.65 -2.69
CA MET A 18 4.55 -47.57 -2.35
C MET A 18 5.34 -46.26 -2.31
N PRO A 19 5.01 -45.27 -3.15
CA PRO A 19 5.73 -44.01 -3.13
C PRO A 19 5.53 -43.38 -1.75
N LEU A 20 6.65 -43.17 -1.04
CA LEU A 20 6.70 -42.37 0.18
C LEU A 20 6.39 -40.91 -0.20
N ASN A 21 5.13 -40.63 -0.52
CA ASN A 21 4.61 -39.27 -0.70
C ASN A 21 4.45 -38.57 0.66
N VAL A 22 5.37 -38.83 1.59
CA VAL A 22 5.29 -38.37 2.97
C VAL A 22 6.34 -37.28 3.16
N TRP A 23 5.82 -36.06 3.33
CA TRP A 23 6.51 -34.88 3.86
C TRP A 23 7.57 -34.22 2.99
N THR A 24 7.22 -33.79 1.78
CA THR A 24 7.82 -32.55 1.31
C THR A 24 7.20 -31.39 2.11
N GLN A 25 8.04 -30.65 2.84
CA GLN A 25 7.62 -29.46 3.56
C GLN A 25 6.92 -28.53 2.56
N LYS A 26 5.70 -28.07 2.84
CA LYS A 26 5.03 -27.07 1.98
C LYS A 26 6.02 -25.93 1.76
N ARG A 27 6.46 -25.74 0.51
CA ARG A 27 7.37 -24.65 0.15
C ARG A 27 6.73 -23.36 0.64
N ILE A 28 7.36 -22.70 1.62
CA ILE A 28 6.90 -21.40 2.09
C ILE A 28 7.03 -20.48 0.88
N VAL A 29 5.90 -20.11 0.29
CA VAL A 29 5.86 -19.16 -0.81
C VAL A 29 6.41 -17.86 -0.26
N LYS A 30 7.47 -17.32 -0.88
CA LYS A 30 8.00 -16.00 -0.54
C LYS A 30 6.80 -15.04 -0.53
N PRO A 31 6.52 -14.32 0.58
CA PRO A 31 5.39 -13.41 0.60
C PRO A 31 5.52 -12.44 -0.56
N SER A 32 4.43 -12.20 -1.27
CA SER A 32 4.36 -11.17 -2.30
C SER A 32 4.54 -9.82 -1.61
N THR A 33 5.79 -9.34 -1.52
CA THR A 33 6.15 -8.10 -0.83
C THR A 33 5.68 -6.86 -1.58
N ASN A 34 5.32 -7.01 -2.85
CA ASN A 34 5.06 -5.89 -3.75
C ASN A 34 3.82 -5.08 -3.33
N ASN A 35 2.73 -5.75 -2.92
CA ASN A 35 1.47 -5.07 -2.63
C ASN A 35 1.55 -4.19 -1.37
N ILE A 36 2.23 -4.66 -0.33
CA ILE A 36 2.44 -3.87 0.89
C ILE A 36 3.37 -2.69 0.60
N GLU A 37 4.46 -2.92 -0.14
CA GLU A 37 5.42 -1.87 -0.50
C GLU A 37 4.76 -0.76 -1.34
N ILE A 38 3.90 -1.13 -2.30
CA ILE A 38 3.15 -0.17 -3.13
C ILE A 38 2.26 0.70 -2.25
N VAL A 39 1.54 0.10 -1.30
CA VAL A 39 0.67 0.87 -0.38
C VAL A 39 1.52 1.75 0.55
N ASP A 40 2.58 1.22 1.14
CA ASP A 40 3.46 1.97 2.03
C ASP A 40 4.07 3.17 1.31
N ARG A 41 4.49 3.00 0.05
CA ARG A 41 5.00 4.08 -0.79
C ARG A 41 3.94 5.15 -1.07
N PHE A 42 2.72 4.74 -1.39
CA PHE A 42 1.60 5.67 -1.59
C PHE A 42 1.28 6.46 -0.32
N VAL A 43 1.21 5.78 0.83
CA VAL A 43 0.93 6.40 2.12
C VAL A 43 2.02 7.42 2.44
N LYS A 44 3.29 7.04 2.31
CA LYS A 44 4.43 7.94 2.53
C LYS A 44 4.35 9.20 1.67
N MET A 45 4.18 9.04 0.36
CA MET A 45 4.10 10.17 -0.57
C MET A 45 2.89 11.07 -0.29
N SER A 46 1.77 10.50 0.16
CA SER A 46 0.59 11.27 0.55
C SER A 46 0.85 12.14 1.76
N PHE A 47 1.57 11.62 2.76
CA PHE A 47 1.97 12.40 3.94
C PHE A 47 3.05 13.44 3.62
N GLU A 48 3.99 13.18 2.71
CA GLU A 48 4.95 14.21 2.27
C GLU A 48 4.26 15.43 1.63
N VAL A 49 3.18 15.20 0.88
CA VAL A 49 2.35 16.29 0.35
C VAL A 49 1.61 17.00 1.48
N TYR A 50 1.00 16.25 2.39
CA TYR A 50 0.31 16.81 3.54
C TYR A 50 1.22 17.70 4.39
N ASP A 51 2.43 17.26 4.72
CA ASP A 51 3.37 18.02 5.53
C ASP A 51 3.75 19.34 4.85
N SER A 52 3.96 19.31 3.52
CA SER A 52 4.25 20.51 2.74
C SER A 52 3.09 21.52 2.77
N ILE A 53 1.86 21.03 2.67
CA ILE A 53 0.66 21.87 2.70
C ILE A 53 0.36 22.39 4.10
N PHE A 54 0.48 21.52 5.10
CA PHE A 54 0.26 21.84 6.50
C PHE A 54 1.24 22.90 6.99
N MET A 55 2.50 22.86 6.53
CA MET A 55 3.47 23.93 6.77
C MET A 55 2.98 25.28 6.24
N CYS A 56 2.50 25.32 4.99
CA CYS A 56 1.95 26.53 4.39
C CYS A 56 0.71 27.06 5.15
N ASP A 57 -0.20 26.16 5.54
CA ASP A 57 -1.39 26.51 6.33
C ASP A 57 -0.99 27.08 7.69
N SER A 58 -0.10 26.39 8.40
CA SER A 58 0.38 26.81 9.72
C SER A 58 1.06 28.18 9.69
N LEU A 59 1.92 28.44 8.70
CA LEU A 59 2.57 29.75 8.54
C LEU A 59 1.54 30.85 8.23
N THR A 60 0.51 30.53 7.44
CA THR A 60 -0.58 31.46 7.13
C THR A 60 -1.38 31.79 8.39
N GLN A 61 -1.74 30.79 9.20
CA GLN A 61 -2.47 30.97 10.46
C GLN A 61 -1.66 31.75 11.50
N ALA A 62 -0.34 31.57 11.51
CA ALA A 62 0.57 32.30 12.39
C ALA A 62 0.80 33.77 11.95
N ASN A 63 0.21 34.22 10.84
CA ASN A 63 0.50 35.51 10.21
C ASN A 63 2.00 35.74 9.98
N ALA A 64 2.75 34.66 9.73
CA ALA A 64 4.17 34.75 9.43
C ALA A 64 4.36 35.28 8.00
N ASP A 65 5.35 36.15 7.79
CA ASP A 65 5.74 36.62 6.47
C ASP A 65 6.31 35.46 5.65
N PHE A 66 5.42 34.79 4.90
CA PHE A 66 5.78 33.74 3.97
C PHE A 66 5.63 34.25 2.53
N PRO A 67 6.72 34.31 1.74
CA PRO A 67 6.69 34.91 0.41
C PRO A 67 5.62 34.27 -0.49
N LYS A 68 4.75 35.10 -1.08
CA LYS A 68 3.63 34.65 -1.93
C LYS A 68 4.10 33.76 -3.09
N GLU A 69 5.23 34.08 -3.71
CA GLU A 69 5.83 33.32 -4.81
C GLU A 69 6.24 31.90 -4.39
N GLN A 70 6.93 31.77 -3.25
CA GLN A 70 7.35 30.47 -2.70
C GLN A 70 6.14 29.63 -2.29
N LYS A 71 5.14 30.25 -1.66
CA LYS A 71 3.87 29.60 -1.33
C LYS A 71 3.21 29.03 -2.59
N LEU A 72 3.09 29.85 -3.64
CA LEU A 72 2.47 29.44 -4.89
C LEU A 72 3.24 28.30 -5.57
N GLU A 73 4.58 28.33 -5.55
CA GLU A 73 5.42 27.25 -6.07
C GLU A 73 5.15 25.92 -5.33
N ILE A 74 5.12 25.95 -3.99
CA ILE A 74 4.83 24.77 -3.17
C ILE A 74 3.43 24.23 -3.48
N LEU A 75 2.42 25.09 -3.60
CA LEU A 75 1.05 24.68 -3.92
C LEU A 75 0.96 24.04 -5.31
N LYS A 76 1.57 24.65 -6.33
CA LYS A 76 1.61 24.10 -7.70
C LYS A 76 2.32 22.76 -7.75
N LYS A 77 3.48 22.64 -7.09
CA LYS A 77 4.24 21.38 -6.99
C LYS A 77 3.46 20.30 -6.26
N SER A 78 2.81 20.65 -5.16
CA SER A 78 1.99 19.73 -4.37
C SER A 78 0.79 19.25 -5.17
N LYS A 79 0.08 20.14 -5.89
CA LYS A 79 -1.02 19.77 -6.79
C LYS A 79 -0.58 18.72 -7.82
N LYS A 80 0.55 18.94 -8.50
CA LYS A 80 1.12 17.98 -9.46
C LYS A 80 1.42 16.62 -8.83
N ARG A 81 1.92 16.60 -7.59
CA ARG A 81 2.16 15.35 -6.85
C ARG A 81 0.85 14.63 -6.52
N ILE A 82 -0.17 15.35 -6.08
CA ILE A 82 -1.51 14.77 -5.82
C ILE A 82 -2.09 14.19 -7.10
N ASP A 83 -2.04 14.92 -8.22
CA ASP A 83 -2.53 14.43 -9.51
C ASP A 83 -1.81 13.12 -9.92
N SER A 84 -0.51 13.02 -9.61
CA SER A 84 0.26 11.80 -9.87
C SER A 84 -0.14 10.66 -8.94
N LEU A 85 -0.43 10.94 -7.66
CA LEU A 85 -0.92 9.96 -6.69
C LEU A 85 -2.32 9.44 -7.07
N LEU A 86 -3.22 10.32 -7.52
CA LEU A 86 -4.55 9.92 -7.97
C LEU A 86 -4.51 8.99 -9.18
N LYS A 87 -3.54 9.14 -10.09
CA LYS A 87 -3.37 8.23 -11.24
C LYS A 87 -3.01 6.80 -10.81
N VAL A 88 -2.23 6.64 -9.75
CA VAL A 88 -1.82 5.31 -9.24
C VAL A 88 -2.77 4.77 -8.18
N TYR A 89 -3.70 5.59 -7.68
CA TYR A 89 -4.63 5.22 -6.62
C TYR A 89 -5.44 3.95 -6.91
N PRO A 90 -6.00 3.71 -8.12
CA PRO A 90 -6.74 2.48 -8.39
C PRO A 90 -5.90 1.21 -8.19
N VAL A 91 -4.61 1.26 -8.57
CA VAL A 91 -3.67 0.15 -8.40
C VAL A 91 -3.35 -0.07 -6.92
N VAL A 92 -3.14 1.01 -6.17
CA VAL A 92 -2.89 0.96 -4.72
C VAL A 92 -4.10 0.42 -3.96
N PHE A 93 -5.31 0.86 -4.34
CA PHE A 93 -6.56 0.42 -3.76
C PHE A 93 -6.77 -1.09 -4.00
N ASP A 94 -6.56 -1.55 -5.23
CA ASP A 94 -6.61 -2.98 -5.56
C ASP A 94 -5.57 -3.77 -4.76
N ALA A 95 -4.34 -3.27 -4.69
CA ALA A 95 -3.26 -3.87 -3.90
C ALA A 95 -3.58 -3.94 -2.39
N ALA A 96 -4.38 -3.01 -1.85
CA ALA A 96 -4.83 -2.98 -0.45
C ALA A 96 -6.12 -3.79 -0.20
N ALA A 97 -6.97 -3.97 -1.20
CA ALA A 97 -8.20 -4.74 -1.10
C ALA A 97 -8.00 -6.24 -1.37
N ASN A 98 -7.23 -6.57 -2.41
CA ASN A 98 -7.18 -7.90 -3.02
C ASN A 98 -5.82 -8.61 -2.88
N GLY A 99 -4.82 -7.95 -2.28
CA GLY A 99 -3.53 -8.59 -2.05
C GLY A 99 -3.59 -9.75 -1.06
N ASN A 100 -2.67 -10.70 -1.25
CA ASN A 100 -2.59 -11.92 -0.46
C ASN A 100 -1.77 -11.68 0.82
N TYR A 101 -2.41 -11.13 1.85
CA TYR A 101 -1.82 -10.86 3.17
C TYR A 101 -2.71 -11.36 4.31
N SER A 102 -2.11 -11.52 5.49
CA SER A 102 -2.86 -11.86 6.70
C SER A 102 -3.91 -10.79 7.02
N ILE A 103 -4.98 -11.20 7.72
CA ILE A 103 -6.10 -10.32 8.10
C ILE A 103 -5.59 -9.09 8.87
N THR A 104 -4.59 -9.27 9.74
CA THR A 104 -3.98 -8.17 10.52
C THR A 104 -3.21 -7.18 9.67
N ASN A 105 -2.55 -7.64 8.60
CA ASN A 105 -1.84 -6.76 7.69
C ASN A 105 -2.84 -6.02 6.79
N LYS A 106 -3.88 -6.72 6.31
CA LYS A 106 -4.98 -6.11 5.57
C LYS A 106 -5.58 -4.93 6.32
N SER A 107 -5.93 -5.10 7.59
CA SER A 107 -6.54 -4.03 8.40
C SER A 107 -5.61 -2.83 8.60
N LYS A 108 -4.31 -3.07 8.85
CA LYS A 108 -3.30 -2.00 8.94
C LYS A 108 -3.15 -1.23 7.63
N THR A 109 -3.08 -1.95 6.51
CA THR A 109 -2.96 -1.39 5.15
C THR A 109 -4.20 -0.55 4.82
N THR A 110 -5.41 -1.06 5.07
CA THR A 110 -6.67 -0.32 4.87
C THR A 110 -6.74 0.94 5.74
N LEU A 111 -6.36 0.85 7.02
CA LEU A 111 -6.36 2.01 7.91
C LEU A 111 -5.38 3.09 7.44
N SER A 112 -4.18 2.69 7.01
CA SER A 112 -3.15 3.61 6.52
C SER A 112 -3.59 4.28 5.22
N LEU A 113 -4.22 3.52 4.33
CA LEU A 113 -4.80 4.05 3.09
C LEU A 113 -5.88 5.10 3.40
N ASN A 114 -6.82 4.81 4.30
CA ASN A 114 -7.86 5.75 4.71
C ASN A 114 -7.30 7.04 5.30
N LYS A 115 -6.22 6.95 6.10
CA LYS A 115 -5.54 8.14 6.64
C LYS A 115 -4.89 8.95 5.54
N SER A 116 -4.20 8.30 4.60
CA SER A 116 -3.58 8.97 3.46
C SER A 116 -4.61 9.66 2.55
N GLU A 117 -5.77 9.05 2.34
CA GLU A 117 -6.87 9.67 1.59
C GLU A 117 -7.36 10.96 2.26
N ARG A 118 -7.55 10.93 3.59
CA ARG A 118 -7.91 12.14 4.36
C ARG A 118 -6.85 13.23 4.25
N ALA A 119 -5.57 12.86 4.31
CA ALA A 119 -4.46 13.78 4.17
C ALA A 119 -4.44 14.45 2.78
N LEU A 120 -4.66 13.67 1.71
CA LEU A 120 -4.79 14.19 0.35
C LEU A 120 -6.02 15.09 0.17
N ARG A 121 -7.16 14.72 0.76
CA ARG A 121 -8.38 15.53 0.71
C ARG A 121 -8.18 16.89 1.36
N TYR A 122 -7.63 16.94 2.57
CA TYR A 122 -7.26 18.19 3.22
C TYR A 122 -6.30 19.02 2.35
N SER A 123 -5.25 18.37 1.81
CA SER A 123 -4.25 19.02 0.97
C SER A 123 -4.87 19.66 -0.28
N LEU A 124 -5.76 18.94 -0.98
CA LEU A 124 -6.49 19.44 -2.14
C LEU A 124 -7.41 20.60 -1.78
N SER A 125 -8.18 20.48 -0.70
CA SER A 125 -9.09 21.53 -0.25
C SER A 125 -8.34 22.83 0.05
N TYR A 126 -7.21 22.74 0.74
CA TYR A 126 -6.38 23.92 1.03
C TYR A 126 -5.78 24.54 -0.24
N ILE A 127 -5.26 23.73 -1.17
CA ILE A 127 -4.74 24.23 -2.45
C ILE A 127 -5.85 24.96 -3.21
N GLN A 128 -7.04 24.38 -3.29
CA GLN A 128 -8.19 24.97 -3.99
C GLN A 128 -8.63 26.28 -3.35
N SER A 129 -8.73 26.34 -2.01
CA SER A 129 -9.12 27.56 -1.32
C SER A 129 -8.12 28.69 -1.55
N VAL A 130 -6.82 28.41 -1.44
CA VAL A 130 -5.79 29.44 -1.62
C VAL A 130 -5.71 29.93 -3.06
N LEU A 131 -5.80 29.03 -4.05
CA LEU A 131 -5.80 29.43 -5.46
C LEU A 131 -7.03 30.28 -5.81
N ALA A 132 -8.20 29.92 -5.30
CA ALA A 132 -9.41 30.71 -5.49
C ALA A 132 -9.31 32.10 -4.87
N THR A 133 -8.66 32.24 -3.69
CA THR A 133 -8.42 33.57 -3.09
C THR A 133 -7.48 34.43 -3.95
N ILE A 134 -6.44 33.83 -4.53
CA ILE A 134 -5.49 34.56 -5.39
C ILE A 134 -6.17 35.07 -6.67
N GLU A 135 -7.04 34.26 -7.29
CA GLU A 135 -7.79 34.65 -8.51
C GLU A 135 -8.79 35.79 -8.27
N VAL A 136 -9.20 36.05 -7.02
CA VAL A 136 -10.12 37.15 -6.67
C VAL A 136 -9.37 38.45 -6.33
N GLU A 137 -8.08 38.38 -6.02
CA GLU A 137 -7.23 39.55 -5.72
C GLU A 137 -6.59 40.19 -6.98
N GLU A 138 -6.62 39.51 -8.13
CA GLU A 138 -6.21 40.02 -9.46
C GLU A 138 -7.38 40.71 -10.20
#